data_AF-A0A0Q5ZQ04-F1
#
_entry.id   AF-A0A0Q5ZQ04-F1
#
_cell.length_a   1.000
_cell.length_b   1.000
_cell.length_c   1.000
_cell.angle_alpha   90.00
_cell.angle_beta   90.00
_cell.angle_gamma   90.00
#
_symmetry.space_group_name_H-M   'P 1'
#
loop_
_entity.id
_entity.type
_entity.pdbx_description
1 polymer ?
#
loop_
_entity_poly.entity_id
_entity_poly.type
_entity_poly.pdbx_seq_one_letter_code
_entity_poly.pdbx_strand_id
1 'polypeptide(L)' 'MEPHHFEEDGHRFAVAFERSPDGWICRLRRESDGTVQVLAFPDGPGFDPDDVRDSLIAGCRAAVATLGWAGTTRH' A
#
# COMPACT_ATOMS: atom_id res chain seq x y z
N MET A 1 -2.62 0.17 13.30
CA MET A 1 -1.20 0.46 13.07
C MET A 1 -1.05 1.93 12.71
N GLU A 2 0.02 2.61 13.11
CA GLU A 2 0.23 4.01 12.71
C GLU A 2 0.43 4.13 11.20
N PRO A 3 -0.12 5.17 10.55
CA PRO A 3 0.07 5.39 9.14
C PRO A 3 1.55 5.64 8.82
N HIS A 4 2.07 4.90 7.84
CA HIS A 4 3.43 5.07 7.34
C HIS A 4 3.42 6.04 6.16
N HIS A 5 4.43 6.90 6.06
CA HIS A 5 4.55 7.85 4.94
C HIS A 5 5.85 7.55 4.20
N PHE A 6 5.77 7.47 2.88
CA PHE A 6 6.96 7.32 2.03
C PHE A 6 6.83 8.17 0.77
N GLU A 7 7.97 8.44 0.13
CA GLU A 7 8.03 9.08 -1.16
C GLU A 7 8.40 8.04 -2.23
N GLU A 8 7.72 8.06 -3.37
CA GLU A 8 8.04 7.25 -4.54
C GLU A 8 7.75 8.04 -5.82
N ASP A 9 8.65 7.96 -6.80
CA ASP A 9 8.53 8.68 -8.08
C ASP A 9 8.27 10.20 -7.90
N GLY A 10 8.80 10.81 -6.84
CA GLY A 10 8.58 12.23 -6.49
C GLY A 10 7.20 12.54 -5.91
N HIS A 11 6.41 11.53 -5.56
CA HIS A 11 5.11 11.65 -4.93
C HIS A 11 5.12 11.11 -3.51
N ARG A 12 4.53 11.87 -2.59
CA ARG A 12 4.38 11.44 -1.20
C ARG A 12 3.10 10.64 -1.03
N PHE A 13 3.21 9.48 -0.38
CA PHE A 13 2.13 8.56 -0.11
C PHE A 13 1.99 8.33 1.39
N ALA A 14 0.76 8.43 1.88
CA ALA A 14 0.36 8.02 3.22
C ALA A 14 -0.29 6.65 3.16
N VAL A 15 0.15 5.73 4.00
CA VAL A 15 -0.24 4.32 4.00
C VAL A 15 -0.79 3.94 5.35
N ALA A 16 -2.05 3.54 5.39
CA ALA A 16 -2.68 3.02 6.59
C ALA A 16 -2.96 1.53 6.44
N PHE A 17 -2.52 0.75 7.43
CA PHE A 17 -2.76 -0.69 7.47
C PHE A 17 -3.88 -1.01 8.47
N GLU A 18 -4.87 -1.74 7.98
CA GLU A 18 -6.04 -2.18 8.72
C GLU A 18 -6.07 -3.71 8.74
N ARG A 19 -6.13 -4.31 9.93
CA ARG A 19 -6.25 -5.77 10.06
C ARG A 19 -7.67 -6.18 9.72
N SER A 20 -7.81 -7.10 8.78
CA SER A 20 -9.06 -7.75 8.41
C SER A 20 -9.02 -9.24 8.78
N PRO A 21 -10.18 -9.92 8.90
CA PRO A 21 -10.21 -11.36 9.20
C PRO A 21 -9.53 -12.21 8.12
N ASP A 22 -9.59 -11.80 6.84
CA ASP A 22 -8.94 -12.49 5.71
C ASP A 22 -7.46 -12.10 5.47
N GLY A 23 -6.94 -11.09 6.17
CA GLY A 23 -5.61 -10.55 5.87
C GLY A 23 -5.42 -9.10 6.31
N TRP A 24 -4.61 -8.37 5.57
CA TRP A 24 -4.33 -6.95 5.80
C TRP A 24 -4.84 -6.11 4.65
N ILE A 25 -5.40 -4.95 4.98
CA ILE A 25 -5.84 -3.95 4.02
C ILE A 25 -4.90 -2.76 4.11
N CYS A 26 -4.18 -2.45 3.03
CA CYS A 26 -3.34 -1.27 2.86
C CYS A 26 -4.18 -0.21 2.14
N ARG A 27 -4.53 0.88 2.85
CA ARG A 27 -5.07 2.09 2.23
C ARG A 27 -3.93 3.02 1.91
N LEU A 28 -3.62 3.16 0.64
CA LEU A 28 -2.56 4.01 0.13
C LEU A 28 -3.17 5.30 -0.43
N ARG A 29 -2.79 6.44 0.13
CA ARG A 29 -3.27 7.76 -0.28
C ARG A 29 -2.10 8.57 -0.81
N ARG A 30 -2.19 9.02 -2.06
CA ARG A 30 -1.25 9.97 -2.65
C ARG A 30 -1.58 11.37 -2.12
N GLU A 31 -0.63 12.01 -1.45
CA GLU A 31 -0.83 13.34 -0.88
C GLU A 31 -0.87 14.43 -1.95
N SER A 32 -0.22 14.22 -3.10
CA SER A 32 -0.18 15.20 -4.20
C SER A 32 -1.57 15.55 -4.75
N ASP A 33 -2.44 14.55 -4.95
CA ASP A 33 -3.75 14.71 -5.60
C ASP A 33 -4.91 14.23 -4.68
N GLY A 34 -4.59 13.58 -3.57
CA GLY A 34 -5.57 12.98 -2.67
C GLY A 34 -6.12 11.63 -3.16
N THR A 35 -5.63 11.10 -4.28
CA THR A 35 -6.02 9.78 -4.81
C THR A 35 -5.81 8.70 -3.75
N VAL A 36 -6.85 7.88 -3.49
CA VAL A 36 -6.77 6.75 -2.55
C VAL A 36 -6.90 5.45 -3.33
N GLN A 37 -5.97 4.53 -3.10
CA GLN A 37 -5.99 3.16 -3.57
C GLN A 37 -6.03 2.21 -2.38
N VAL A 38 -6.79 1.13 -2.51
CA VAL A 38 -6.91 0.11 -1.47
C VAL A 38 -6.38 -1.19 -2.01
N LEU A 39 -5.42 -1.77 -1.30
CA LEU A 39 -4.76 -3.03 -1.64
C LEU A 39 -5.08 -4.05 -0.53
N ALA A 40 -5.49 -5.25 -0.93
CA ALA A 40 -5.66 -6.36 -0.02
C ALA A 40 -4.42 -7.25 -0.07
N PHE A 41 -3.81 -7.47 1.09
CA PHE A 41 -2.69 -8.36 1.32
C PHE A 41 -3.21 -9.58 2.10
N PRO A 42 -3.52 -10.70 1.42
CA PRO A 42 -3.88 -11.93 2.12
C PRO A 42 -2.68 -12.42 2.96
N ASP A 43 -2.98 -13.16 4.03
CA ASP A 43 -1.99 -13.79 4.93
C ASP A 43 -1.31 -14.97 4.19
N GLY A 44 -0.51 -14.65 3.16
CA GLY A 44 0.07 -15.58 2.20
C GLY A 44 1.61 -15.65 2.26
N PRO A 45 2.23 -16.53 1.46
CA PRO A 45 3.69 -16.68 1.46
C PRO A 45 4.39 -15.38 1.02
N GLY A 46 5.23 -14.83 1.91
CA GLY A 46 5.88 -13.52 1.76
C GLY A 46 5.45 -12.49 2.82
N PHE A 47 4.45 -12.83 3.63
CA PHE A 47 4.11 -12.11 4.86
C PHE A 47 4.97 -12.63 6.01
N ASP A 48 5.83 -11.79 6.56
CA ASP A 48 6.55 -12.13 7.79
C ASP A 48 5.71 -11.67 9.01
N PRO A 49 5.27 -12.58 9.89
CA PRO A 49 4.46 -12.23 11.06
C PRO A 49 5.28 -11.55 12.17
N ASP A 50 6.61 -11.65 12.15
CA ASP A 50 7.50 -10.93 13.08
C ASP A 50 7.72 -9.49 12.59
N ASP A 51 7.82 -9.30 11.27
CA ASP A 51 8.00 -8.00 10.58
C ASP A 51 6.85 -7.67 9.61
N VAL A 52 5.62 -7.71 10.15
CA VAL A 52 4.38 -7.43 9.41
C VAL A 52 4.43 -6.07 8.71
N ARG A 53 4.93 -5.06 9.43
CA ARG A 53 4.95 -3.69 8.93
C ARG A 53 5.89 -3.56 7.72
N ASP A 54 7.09 -4.12 7.79
CA ASP A 54 8.08 -4.00 6.72
C ASP A 54 7.65 -4.82 5.48
N SER A 55 7.11 -6.02 5.69
CA SER A 55 6.52 -6.86 4.64
C SER A 55 5.42 -6.12 3.88
N LEU A 56 4.51 -5.46 4.60
CA LEU A 56 3.41 -4.71 4.00
C LEU A 56 3.91 -3.44 3.28
N ILE A 57 4.91 -2.74 3.82
CA ILE A 57 5.50 -1.57 3.18
C ILE A 57 6.21 -1.97 1.88
N ALA A 58 7.00 -3.04 1.89
CA ALA A 58 7.65 -3.59 0.71
C ALA A 58 6.62 -3.97 -0.37
N GLY A 59 5.52 -4.63 0.03
CA GLY A 59 4.39 -4.93 -0.83
C GLY A 59 3.74 -3.67 -1.42
N CYS A 60 3.46 -2.63 -0.61
CA CYS A 60 2.85 -1.40 -1.11
C CYS A 60 3.83 -0.61 -2.02
N ARG A 61 5.15 -0.67 -1.80
CA ARG A 61 6.15 -0.10 -2.73
C ARG A 61 6.17 -0.82 -4.08
N ALA A 62 6.20 -2.15 -4.08
CA ALA A 62 6.13 -2.95 -5.30
C ALA A 62 4.81 -2.71 -6.05
N ALA A 63 3.71 -2.59 -5.32
CA ALA A 63 2.42 -2.24 -5.89
C ALA A 63 2.43 -0.83 -6.49
N VAL A 64 2.98 0.18 -5.81
CA VAL A 64 3.09 1.55 -6.35
C VAL A 64 3.88 1.59 -7.66
N ALA A 65 4.99 0.84 -7.73
CA ALA A 65 5.79 0.73 -8.95
C ALA A 65 5.04 0.06 -10.11
N THR A 66 4.12 -0.87 -9.82
CA THR A 66 3.34 -1.59 -10.85
C THR A 66 2.00 -0.93 -11.17
N LEU A 67 1.42 -0.18 -10.23
CA LEU A 67 0.08 0.42 -10.37
C LEU A 67 0.02 1.48 -11.45
N GLY A 68 1.17 1.97 -11.94
CA GLY A 68 1.24 2.98 -12.98
C GLY A 68 0.29 4.13 -12.65
N TRP A 69 0.63 4.95 -11.66
CA TRP A 69 -0.18 6.08 -11.16
C TRP A 69 -0.57 7.15 -12.22
N ALA A 70 -0.31 6.88 -13.50
CA ALA A 70 -0.99 7.47 -14.64
C ALA A 70 -2.47 7.04 -14.58
N GLY A 71 -3.34 8.01 -14.27
CA GLY A 71 -4.74 7.81 -13.93
C GLY A 71 -5.42 6.69 -14.71
N THR A 72 -6.02 5.77 -13.95
CA THR A 72 -7.00 4.76 -14.36
C THR A 72 -7.46 4.92 -15.80
N THR A 73 -6.81 4.21 -16.73
CA THR A 73 -7.40 4.03 -18.06
C THR A 73 -8.54 3.04 -17.88
N ARG A 74 -9.76 3.59 -17.85
CA ARG A 74 -11.05 2.90 -17.90
C ARG A 74 -11.03 1.94 -19.11
N HIS A 75 -11.38 0.66 -18.91
CA HIS A 75 -11.63 -0.29 -19.99
C HIS A 75 -13.02 -0.92 -19.83
#